data_AF-A0A525HMP4-F1
#
_entry.id   AF-A0A525HMP4-F1
#
_cell.length_a   1.000
_cell.length_b   1.000
_cell.length_c   1.000
_cell.angle_alpha   90.00
_cell.angle_beta   90.00
_cell.angle_gamma   90.00
#
_symmetry.space_group_name_H-M   'P 1'
#
loop_
_entity.id
_entity.type
_entity.pdbx_description
1 polymer ?
#
loop_
_entity_poly.entity_id
_entity_poly.type
_entity_poly.pdbx_seq_one_letter_code
_entity_poly.pdbx_strand_id
1 'polypeptide(L)' 'MNKRYDLAGMTVNERLFETNQLSVYEEAIAAADAPAVRKVLESIDVDEPSIVLILQTRLKP' A
#
# COMPACT_ATOMS: atom_id res chain seq x y z
N MET A 1 19.68 -16.13 -1.50
CA MET A 1 18.33 -16.68 -1.27
C MET A 1 17.32 -15.62 -1.68
N ASN A 2 16.71 -15.74 -2.85
CA ASN A 2 15.56 -14.89 -3.21
C ASN A 2 14.36 -15.42 -2.44
N LYS A 3 14.10 -14.88 -1.25
CA LYS A 3 12.82 -15.08 -0.57
C LYS A 3 11.77 -14.42 -1.47
N ARG A 4 11.11 -15.21 -2.32
CA ARG A 4 9.77 -14.88 -2.77
C ARG A 4 8.94 -14.90 -1.49
N TYR A 5 8.73 -13.73 -0.90
CA TYR A 5 7.78 -13.60 0.19
C TYR A 5 6.44 -14.01 -0.40
N ASP A 6 5.90 -15.12 0.07
CA ASP A 6 4.52 -15.46 -0.20
C ASP A 6 3.69 -14.46 0.60
N LEU A 7 3.37 -13.31 -0.02
CA LEU A 7 2.58 -12.25 0.58
C LEU A 7 1.10 -12.66 0.74
N ALA A 8 0.76 -13.90 0.38
CA ALA A 8 -0.55 -14.48 0.62
C ALA A 8 -0.82 -14.55 2.13
N GLY A 9 -1.96 -13.97 2.54
CA GLY A 9 -2.38 -13.90 3.94
C GLY A 9 -1.83 -12.72 4.74
N MET A 10 -0.90 -11.93 4.18
CA MET A 10 -0.44 -10.68 4.80
C MET A 10 -1.41 -9.54 4.51
N THR A 11 -1.71 -8.76 5.55
CA THR A 11 -2.39 -7.48 5.45
C THR A 11 -1.54 -6.44 4.71
N VAL A 12 -2.17 -5.39 4.21
CA VAL A 12 -1.47 -4.26 3.56
C VAL A 12 -0.39 -3.67 4.47
N ASN A 13 -0.67 -3.49 5.76
CA ASN A 13 0.30 -2.95 6.72
C ASN A 13 1.51 -3.86 6.92
N GLU A 14 1.32 -5.18 7.00
CA GLU A 14 2.42 -6.14 7.11
C GLU A 14 3.31 -6.08 5.86
N ARG A 15 2.71 -6.00 4.68
CA ARG A 15 3.46 -5.85 3.42
C ARG A 15 4.23 -4.55 3.37
N LEU A 16 3.61 -3.42 3.73
CA LEU A 16 4.27 -2.11 3.82
C LEU A 16 5.45 -2.12 4.80
N PHE A 17 5.33 -2.86 5.91
CA PHE A 17 6.41 -3.02 6.88
C PHE A 17 7.55 -3.86 6.30
N GLU A 18 7.25 -5.03 5.73
CA GLU A 18 8.26 -5.93 5.14
C GLU A 18 9.00 -5.29 3.94
N THR A 19 8.33 -4.44 3.15
CA THR A 19 8.96 -3.72 2.03
C THR A 19 9.56 -2.38 2.44
N ASN A 20 9.48 -2.00 3.73
CA ASN A 20 9.97 -0.73 4.27
C ASN A 20 9.38 0.50 3.56
N GLN A 21 8.09 0.43 3.18
CA GLN A 21 7.35 1.48 2.50
C GLN A 21 6.29 2.16 3.38
N LEU A 22 6.22 1.80 4.66
CA LEU A 22 5.24 2.35 5.60
C LEU A 22 5.29 3.88 5.66
N SER A 23 6.48 4.47 5.83
CA SER A 23 6.64 5.93 5.91
C SER A 23 6.22 6.63 4.60
N VAL A 24 6.56 6.05 3.45
CA VAL A 24 6.19 6.60 2.13
C VAL A 24 4.67 6.58 1.93
N TYR A 25 4.02 5.48 2.35
CA TYR A 25 2.57 5.39 2.33
C TYR A 25 1.93 6.44 3.24
N GLU A 26 2.40 6.58 4.48
CA GLU A 26 1.88 7.55 5.45
C GLU A 26 2.02 9.00 4.97
N GLU A 27 3.17 9.35 4.38
CA GLU A 27 3.38 10.67 3.78
C GLU A 27 2.42 10.95 2.62
N ALA A 28 2.21 9.96 1.73
CA ALA A 28 1.28 10.09 0.61
C ALA A 28 -0.18 10.25 1.08
N ILE A 29 -0.57 9.52 2.14
CA ILE A 29 -1.91 9.66 2.76
C ILE A 29 -2.07 11.04 3.39
N ALA A 30 -1.08 11.50 4.16
CA ALA A 30 -1.12 12.81 4.81
C ALA A 30 -1.19 13.97 3.81
N ALA A 31 -0.55 13.82 2.64
CA ALA A 31 -0.59 14.78 1.55
C ALA A 31 -1.86 14.70 0.68
N ALA A 32 -2.75 13.73 0.94
CA ALA A 32 -3.88 13.38 0.10
C ALA A 32 -3.50 13.05 -1.37
N ASP A 33 -2.30 12.50 -1.59
CA ASP A 33 -1.75 12.20 -2.91
C ASP A 33 -2.19 10.81 -3.39
N ALA A 34 -3.37 10.75 -4.02
CA ALA A 34 -3.93 9.50 -4.54
C ALA A 34 -3.02 8.77 -5.55
N PRO A 35 -2.38 9.44 -6.53
CA PRO A 35 -1.37 8.82 -7.39
C PRO A 35 -0.22 8.16 -6.62
N ALA A 36 0.34 8.83 -5.61
CA ALA A 36 1.43 8.28 -4.81
C ALA A 36 0.98 7.08 -3.98
N VAL A 37 -0.18 7.15 -3.33
CA VAL A 37 -0.76 6.03 -2.57
C VAL A 37 -0.96 4.80 -3.46
N ARG A 38 -1.54 4.97 -4.65
CA ARG A 38 -1.72 3.90 -5.63
C ARG A 38 -0.39 3.24 -5.98
N LYS A 39 0.63 4.04 -6.32
CA LYS A 39 1.96 3.52 -6.69
C LYS A 39 2.60 2.68 -5.59
N VAL A 40 2.45 3.09 -4.33
CA VAL A 40 2.97 2.31 -3.20
C VAL A 40 2.22 0.98 -3.08
N LEU A 41 0.89 0.99 -3.15
CA LEU A 41 0.08 -0.23 -3.05
C LEU A 41 0.31 -1.22 -4.19
N GLU A 42 0.48 -0.72 -5.42
CA GLU A 42 0.86 -1.56 -6.58
C GLU A 42 2.23 -2.22 -6.38
N SER A 43 3.19 -1.50 -5.76
CA SER A 43 4.53 -2.04 -5.52
C SER A 43 4.61 -3.13 -4.43
N ILE A 44 3.55 -3.28 -3.63
CA ILE A 44 3.40 -4.35 -2.63
C ILE A 44 2.32 -5.38 -3.01
N ASP A 45 2.05 -5.50 -4.31
CA ASP A 45 1.14 -6.48 -4.91
C ASP A 45 -0.27 -6.47 -4.30
N VAL A 46 -0.80 -5.28 -3.97
CA VAL A 46 -2.21 -5.13 -3.55
C VAL A 46 -3.11 -5.13 -4.78
N ASP A 47 -4.23 -5.84 -4.70
CA ASP A 47 -5.19 -5.95 -5.79
C ASP A 47 -5.95 -4.63 -6.04
N GLU A 48 -6.34 -4.37 -7.30
CA GLU A 48 -7.04 -3.14 -7.69
C GLU A 48 -8.32 -2.86 -6.87
N PRO A 49 -9.20 -3.85 -6.57
CA PRO A 49 -10.34 -3.62 -5.67
C PRO A 49 -9.95 -3.06 -4.31
N SER A 50 -8.91 -3.62 -3.68
CA SER A 50 -8.38 -3.15 -2.40
C SER A 50 -7.78 -1.74 -2.52
N ILE A 51 -7.06 -1.44 -3.61
CA ILE A 51 -6.54 -0.09 -3.89
C ILE A 51 -7.68 0.92 -3.96
N VAL A 52 -8.72 0.63 -4.75
CA VAL A 52 -9.88 1.52 -4.91
C VAL A 52 -10.54 1.78 -3.56
N LEU A 53 -10.74 0.73 -2.74
CA LEU A 53 -11.33 0.86 -1.41
C LEU A 53 -10.48 1.74 -0.48
N ILE A 54 -9.15 1.57 -0.49
CA ILE A 54 -8.23 2.37 0.33
C ILE A 54 -8.29 3.84 -0.08
N LEU A 55 -8.23 4.13 -1.39
CA LEU A 55 -8.33 5.50 -1.89
C LEU A 55 -9.66 6.15 -1.49
N GLN A 56 -10.77 5.40 -1.54
CA GLN A 56 -12.09 5.92 -1.15
C GLN A 56 -12.26 6.12 0.37
N THR A 57 -11.56 5.36 1.19
CA THR A 57 -11.72 5.39 2.66
C THR A 57 -10.69 6.24 3.38
N ARG A 58 -9.49 6.40 2.79
CA ARG A 58 -8.37 7.11 3.42
C ARG A 58 -8.08 8.47 2.81
N LEU A 59 -8.52 8.73 1.57
CA LEU A 59 -8.25 9.98 0.86
C LEU A 59 -9.51 10.79 0.54
N LYS A 60 -10.65 10.40 1.09
CA LYS A 60 -11.87 11.20 0.98
C LYS A 60 -11.80 12.36 1.98
N PRO A 61 -12.20 13.58 1.59
CA PRO A 61 -12.25 14.74 2.49
C PRO A 61 -13.21 14.52 3.67
#